data_AF-A0A7S2EVL9-F1
#
_entry.id   AF-A0A7S2EVL9-F1
#
_cell.length_a   1.000
_cell.length_b   1.000
_cell.length_c   1.000
_cell.angle_alpha   90.00
_cell.angle_beta   90.00
_cell.angle_gamma   90.00
#
_symmetry.space_group_name_H-M   'P 1'
#
loop_
_entity.id
_entity.type
_entity.pdbx_description
1 polymer ?
#
loop_
_entity_poly.entity_id
_entity_poly.type
_entity_poly.pdbx_seq_one_letter_code
_entity_poly.pdbx_strand_id
1 'polypeptide(L)'
;RDLAKRLLLGKSSSIDAEKSFVSKLKAECGGGYTSKMEGMFKDMDLSRDVSTAYKESAAANGASGDSSDAAANEIDSVAAASVEMDVQVLTTGYWPVYPQHPSLILPPSLNAHRLRFEGYYRSKYQGRRIAWQHALGNCLVRARFPRMVGGGGGGGGPRGER
;
A
#
# COMPACT_ATOMS: atom_id res chain seq x y z
N ARG A 1 -11.10 2.59 16.97
CA ARG A 1 -9.81 3.01 16.35
C ARG A 1 -8.96 1.81 15.97
N ASP A 2 -8.86 0.78 16.83
CA ASP A 2 -8.00 -0.38 16.58
C ASP A 2 -8.50 -1.28 15.45
N LEU A 3 -9.82 -1.46 15.31
CA LEU A 3 -10.40 -2.18 14.17
C LEU A 3 -9.92 -1.59 12.83
N ALA A 4 -9.85 -0.26 12.70
CA ALA A 4 -9.40 0.39 11.46
C ALA A 4 -7.97 0.01 11.10
N LYS A 5 -7.07 0.01 12.09
CA LYS A 5 -5.68 -0.40 11.89
C LYS A 5 -5.59 -1.88 11.52
N ARG A 6 -6.37 -2.75 12.17
CA ARG A 6 -6.33 -4.19 11.87
C ARG A 6 -6.81 -4.50 10.46
N LEU A 7 -7.89 -3.85 10.00
CA LEU A 7 -8.42 -4.00 8.65
C LEU A 7 -7.44 -3.49 7.59
N LEU A 8 -6.93 -2.25 7.72
CA LEU A 8 -6.05 -1.66 6.70
C LEU A 8 -4.69 -2.34 6.62
N LEU A 9 -4.14 -2.79 7.75
CA LEU A 9 -2.82 -3.43 7.79
C LEU A 9 -2.89 -4.95 7.60
N GLY A 10 -4.07 -5.52 7.32
CA GLY A 10 -4.24 -6.97 7.17
C GLY A 10 -3.85 -7.77 8.41
N LYS A 11 -3.95 -7.18 9.61
CA LYS A 11 -3.53 -7.79 10.89
C LYS A 11 -4.65 -8.53 11.63
N SER A 12 -5.84 -8.62 11.05
CA SER A 12 -6.94 -9.38 11.64
C SER A 12 -6.71 -10.88 11.46
N SER A 13 -6.79 -11.65 12.55
CA SER A 13 -6.66 -13.12 12.52
C SER A 13 -7.85 -13.80 11.82
N SER A 14 -9.04 -13.22 11.92
CA SER A 14 -10.25 -13.68 11.22
C SER A 14 -11.22 -12.52 11.03
N ILE A 15 -11.61 -12.27 9.77
CA ILE A 15 -12.64 -11.27 9.43
C ILE A 15 -14.01 -11.72 9.95
N ASP A 16 -14.29 -13.02 9.93
CA ASP A 16 -15.56 -13.56 10.43
C ASP A 16 -15.71 -13.38 11.95
N ALA A 17 -14.61 -13.54 12.70
CA ALA A 17 -14.59 -13.26 14.13
C ALA A 17 -14.85 -11.77 14.41
N GLU A 18 -14.24 -10.87 13.64
CA GLU A 18 -14.43 -9.42 13.79
C GLU A 18 -15.88 -9.02 13.43
N LYS A 19 -16.46 -9.61 12.37
CA LYS A 19 -17.87 -9.42 11.99
C LYS A 19 -18.80 -9.95 13.08
N SER A 20 -18.54 -11.14 13.63
CA SER A 20 -19.31 -11.73 14.74
C SER A 20 -19.28 -10.85 15.99
N PHE A 21 -18.11 -10.32 16.33
CA PHE A 21 -17.95 -9.40 17.44
C PHE A 21 -18.79 -8.13 17.26
N VAL A 22 -18.74 -7.52 16.08
CA VAL A 22 -19.56 -6.33 15.78
C VAL A 22 -21.05 -6.64 15.82
N SER A 23 -21.49 -7.81 15.34
CA SER A 23 -22.89 -8.25 15.42
C SER A 23 -23.38 -8.39 16.86
N LYS A 24 -22.56 -8.94 17.76
CA LYS A 24 -22.90 -9.01 19.20
C LYS A 24 -23.00 -7.61 19.81
N LEU A 25 -22.05 -6.75 19.50
CA LEU A 25 -22.06 -5.34 19.92
C LEU A 25 -23.30 -4.58 19.45
N LYS A 26 -23.80 -4.89 18.24
CA LYS A 26 -25.03 -4.32 17.72
C LYS A 26 -26.25 -4.76 18.52
N ALA A 27 -26.29 -6.01 18.96
CA ALA A 27 -27.38 -6.54 19.79
C ALA A 27 -27.40 -5.87 21.17
N GLU A 28 -26.22 -5.69 21.78
CA GLU A 28 -26.09 -5.13 23.14
C GLU A 28 -26.18 -3.60 23.18
N CYS A 29 -25.65 -2.90 22.18
CA CYS A 29 -25.48 -1.44 22.19
C CYS A 29 -26.27 -0.70 21.09
N GLY A 30 -26.96 -1.44 20.22
CA GLY A 30 -27.77 -0.91 19.13
C GLY A 30 -26.98 -0.54 17.86
N GLY A 31 -27.71 -0.42 16.74
CA GLY A 31 -27.12 -0.17 15.41
C GLY A 31 -26.44 1.19 15.24
N GLY A 32 -26.84 2.21 16.01
CA GLY A 32 -26.16 3.51 15.99
C GLY A 32 -24.71 3.42 16.46
N TYR A 33 -24.42 2.54 17.42
CA TYR A 33 -23.09 2.33 17.97
C TYR A 33 -22.15 1.66 16.97
N THR A 34 -22.67 0.67 16.23
CA THR A 34 -21.88 -0.13 15.27
C THR A 34 -21.83 0.42 13.86
N SER A 35 -22.65 1.42 13.54
CA SER A 35 -22.80 1.98 12.19
C SER A 35 -21.49 2.24 11.45
N LYS A 36 -20.51 2.88 12.12
CA LYS A 36 -19.19 3.16 11.52
C LYS A 36 -18.38 1.90 11.27
N MET A 37 -18.41 0.94 12.20
CA MET A 37 -17.69 -0.34 12.08
C MET A 37 -18.26 -1.19 10.95
N GLU A 38 -19.59 -1.22 10.82
CA GLU A 38 -20.28 -1.88 9.69
C GLU A 38 -19.90 -1.21 8.36
N GLY A 39 -19.86 0.12 8.33
CA GLY A 39 -19.39 0.89 7.17
C GLY A 39 -17.95 0.56 6.77
N MET A 40 -17.05 0.40 7.75
CA MET A 40 -15.66 0.02 7.50
C MET A 40 -15.54 -1.35 6.81
N PHE A 41 -16.35 -2.35 7.20
CA PHE A 41 -16.35 -3.64 6.51
C PHE A 41 -16.86 -3.53 5.07
N LYS A 42 -17.93 -2.77 4.85
CA LYS A 42 -18.45 -2.53 3.49
C LYS A 42 -17.39 -1.86 2.60
N ASP A 43 -16.65 -0.91 3.15
CA ASP A 43 -15.56 -0.25 2.44
C ASP A 43 -14.42 -1.24 2.09
N MET A 44 -14.10 -2.21 2.96
CA MET A 44 -13.09 -3.24 2.64
C MET A 44 -13.51 -4.10 1.44
N ASP A 45 -14.76 -4.55 1.42
CA ASP A 45 -15.29 -5.36 0.32
C ASP A 45 -15.34 -4.55 -0.99
N LEU A 46 -15.93 -3.34 -0.94
CA LEU A 46 -15.99 -2.43 -2.10
C LEU A 46 -14.60 -2.08 -2.63
N SER A 47 -13.66 -1.83 -1.72
CA SER A 47 -12.31 -1.45 -2.09
C SER A 47 -11.59 -2.58 -2.84
N ARG A 48 -11.82 -3.85 -2.45
CA ARG A 48 -11.25 -4.99 -3.16
C ARG A 48 -11.78 -5.05 -4.59
N ASP A 49 -13.09 -4.87 -4.76
CA ASP A 49 -13.73 -4.88 -6.08
C ASP A 49 -13.21 -3.73 -6.97
N VAL A 50 -13.01 -2.55 -6.40
CA VAL A 50 -12.42 -1.40 -7.11
C VAL A 50 -10.97 -1.68 -7.51
N SER A 51 -10.15 -2.24 -6.61
CA SER A 51 -8.75 -2.56 -6.90
C SER A 51 -8.64 -3.60 -8.01
N THR A 52 -9.43 -4.69 -7.95
CA THR A 52 -9.47 -5.72 -9.01
C THR A 52 -9.89 -5.12 -10.35
N ALA A 53 -11.00 -4.37 -10.39
CA ALA A 53 -11.48 -3.76 -11.62
C ALA A 53 -10.50 -2.70 -12.19
N TYR A 54 -9.72 -2.04 -11.33
CA TYR A 54 -8.64 -1.14 -11.78
C TYR A 54 -7.52 -1.93 -12.45
N LYS A 55 -7.04 -3.01 -11.83
CA LYS A 55 -5.98 -3.87 -12.38
C LYS A 55 -6.39 -4.46 -13.73
N GLU A 56 -7.63 -4.93 -13.87
CA GLU A 56 -8.19 -5.42 -15.14
C GLU A 56 -8.22 -4.32 -16.22
N SER A 57 -8.68 -3.12 -15.86
CA SER A 57 -8.68 -1.99 -16.81
C SER A 57 -7.25 -1.56 -17.20
N ALA A 58 -6.29 -1.73 -16.31
CA ALA A 58 -4.90 -1.38 -16.56
C ALA A 58 -4.21 -2.37 -17.51
N ALA A 59 -4.55 -3.66 -17.41
CA ALA A 59 -4.11 -4.71 -18.31
C ALA A 59 -4.73 -4.57 -19.72
N ALA A 60 -6.04 -4.28 -19.80
CA ALA A 60 -6.73 -4.08 -21.08
C ALA A 60 -6.19 -2.88 -21.89
N ASN A 61 -5.69 -1.86 -21.20
CA ASN A 61 -5.10 -0.67 -21.83
C ASN A 61 -3.59 -0.82 -22.14
N GLY A 62 -3.04 -2.04 -22.12
CA GLY A 62 -1.67 -2.34 -22.54
C GLY A 62 -0.57 -1.72 -21.66
N ALA A 63 -0.91 -1.27 -20.45
CA ALA A 63 0.02 -0.63 -19.53
C ALA A 63 0.30 -1.50 -18.30
N SER A 64 0.32 -2.81 -18.52
CA SER A 64 1.01 -3.81 -17.71
C SER A 64 2.50 -3.76 -18.07
N GLY A 65 3.33 -3.20 -17.19
CA GLY A 65 4.78 -3.25 -17.27
C GLY A 65 5.34 -4.65 -17.00
N ASP A 66 4.80 -5.68 -17.66
CA ASP A 66 5.42 -7.00 -17.74
C ASP A 66 6.24 -7.06 -19.03
N SER A 67 7.38 -6.40 -19.02
CA SER A 67 8.47 -6.71 -19.95
C SER A 67 9.40 -7.69 -19.23
N SER A 68 9.00 -8.96 -19.13
CA SER A 68 9.84 -10.06 -18.66
C SER A 68 10.81 -10.60 -19.72
N ASP A 69 10.79 -10.06 -20.95
CA ASP A 69 11.77 -10.36 -22.00
C ASP A 69 12.66 -9.15 -22.31
N ALA A 70 13.62 -8.86 -21.42
CA ALA A 70 14.78 -8.03 -21.78
C ALA A 70 16.00 -8.49 -20.97
N ALA A 71 16.69 -9.49 -21.53
CA ALA A 71 18.04 -9.83 -21.13
C ALA A 71 18.99 -8.65 -21.39
N ALA A 72 19.82 -8.37 -20.38
CA ALA A 72 21.07 -7.62 -20.44
C ALA A 72 21.00 -6.08 -20.61
N ASN A 73 21.58 -5.44 -19.59
CA ASN A 73 22.19 -4.11 -19.52
C ASN A 73 21.40 -2.89 -18.99
N GLU A 74 22.11 -2.18 -18.11
CA GLU A 74 21.89 -0.85 -17.54
C GLU A 74 21.04 -0.70 -16.26
N ILE A 75 21.74 -0.24 -15.22
CA ILE A 75 21.34 -0.11 -13.82
C ILE A 75 20.31 1.01 -13.58
N ASP A 76 19.96 1.80 -14.61
CA ASP A 76 19.22 3.05 -14.46
C ASP A 76 17.78 3.03 -15.02
N SER A 77 17.39 2.01 -15.79
CA SER A 77 16.07 1.94 -16.46
C SER A 77 15.01 1.10 -15.71
N VAL A 78 15.42 0.29 -14.73
CA VAL A 78 14.54 -0.64 -13.99
C VAL A 78 13.68 0.06 -12.92
N ALA A 79 14.07 1.25 -12.46
CA ALA A 79 13.44 1.91 -11.32
C ALA A 79 12.05 2.51 -11.63
N ALA A 80 11.76 2.84 -12.89
CA ALA A 80 10.50 3.48 -13.28
C ALA A 80 9.40 2.47 -13.68
N ALA A 81 9.77 1.24 -14.07
CA ALA A 81 8.86 0.32 -14.75
C ALA A 81 8.10 -0.65 -13.82
N SER A 82 8.55 -0.89 -12.58
CA SER A 82 8.08 -2.05 -11.79
C SER A 82 7.44 -1.70 -10.45
N VAL A 83 6.78 -0.54 -10.31
CA VAL A 83 6.06 -0.25 -9.07
C VAL A 83 4.63 -0.79 -9.16
N GLU A 84 4.36 -1.89 -8.45
CA GLU A 84 2.98 -2.33 -8.22
C GLU A 84 2.32 -1.40 -7.19
N MET A 85 1.10 -0.94 -7.49
CA MET A 85 0.29 -0.13 -6.57
C MET A 85 -1.00 -0.86 -6.24
N ASP A 86 -1.25 -1.03 -4.94
CA ASP A 86 -2.55 -1.44 -4.41
C ASP A 86 -3.22 -0.25 -3.71
N VAL A 87 -4.52 -0.08 -3.91
CA VAL A 87 -5.26 1.10 -3.44
C VAL A 87 -6.46 0.67 -2.62
N GLN A 88 -6.59 1.29 -1.46
CA GLN A 88 -7.77 1.14 -0.60
C GLN A 88 -8.67 2.38 -0.65
N VAL A 89 -9.92 2.22 -1.09
CA VAL A 89 -10.91 3.31 -1.20
C VAL A 89 -11.85 3.26 0.00
N LEU A 90 -11.86 4.35 0.79
CA LEU A 90 -12.52 4.41 2.08
C LEU A 90 -13.53 5.56 2.12
N THR A 91 -14.69 5.35 2.76
CA THR A 91 -15.72 6.37 2.91
C THR A 91 -15.41 7.29 4.09
N THR A 92 -15.31 8.60 3.82
CA THR A 92 -15.13 9.62 4.87
C THR A 92 -16.24 9.52 5.92
N GLY A 93 -15.86 9.50 7.20
CA GLY A 93 -16.79 9.47 8.34
C GLY A 93 -16.98 8.10 9.00
N TYR A 94 -16.68 7.00 8.30
CA TYR A 94 -16.61 5.67 8.93
C TYR A 94 -15.24 5.42 9.57
N TRP A 95 -14.19 5.93 8.97
CA TRP A 95 -12.81 5.73 9.42
C TRP A 95 -12.35 6.83 10.39
N PRO A 96 -11.40 6.54 11.30
CA PRO A 96 -10.78 7.56 12.12
C PRO A 96 -10.14 8.67 11.29
N VAL A 97 -10.05 9.87 11.84
CA VAL A 97 -9.28 10.96 11.23
C VAL A 97 -7.80 10.66 11.39
N TYR A 98 -7.04 10.79 10.29
CA TYR A 98 -5.60 10.61 10.26
C TYR A 98 -4.89 11.93 9.90
N PRO A 99 -3.66 12.14 10.37
CA PRO A 99 -2.86 13.32 10.02
C PRO A 99 -2.73 13.50 8.51
N GLN A 100 -2.91 14.72 8.03
CA GLN A 100 -2.66 15.07 6.63
C GLN A 100 -1.21 15.52 6.48
N HIS A 101 -0.60 15.19 5.33
CA HIS A 101 0.77 15.60 4.99
C HIS A 101 0.76 16.38 3.66
N PRO A 102 0.30 17.64 3.66
CA PRO A 102 0.12 18.41 2.42
C PRO A 102 1.44 18.75 1.71
N SER A 103 2.57 18.76 2.43
CA SER A 103 3.90 19.02 1.89
C SER A 103 4.66 17.74 1.47
N LEU A 104 3.99 16.58 1.44
CA LEU A 104 4.61 15.33 1.01
C LEU A 104 4.89 15.37 -0.50
N ILE A 105 6.16 15.22 -0.87
CA ILE A 105 6.58 15.12 -2.27
C ILE A 105 6.68 13.63 -2.62
N LEU A 106 5.80 13.17 -3.50
CA LEU A 106 5.88 11.79 -4.03
C LEU A 106 6.95 11.72 -5.13
N PRO A 107 7.78 10.66 -5.14
CA PRO A 107 8.64 10.35 -6.28
C PRO A 107 7.85 10.29 -7.60
N PRO A 108 8.45 10.68 -8.74
CA PRO A 108 7.76 10.72 -10.02
C PRO A 108 7.04 9.43 -10.40
N SER A 109 7.65 8.28 -10.14
CA SER A 109 7.05 6.96 -10.39
C SER A 109 5.75 6.76 -9.59
N LEU A 110 5.77 6.98 -8.28
CA LEU A 110 4.57 6.88 -7.44
C LEU A 110 3.49 7.89 -7.83
N ASN A 111 3.89 9.10 -8.20
CA ASN A 111 2.96 10.14 -8.63
C ASN A 111 2.26 9.77 -9.96
N ALA A 112 2.95 9.11 -10.89
CA ALA A 112 2.34 8.63 -12.13
C ALA A 112 1.24 7.59 -11.85
N HIS A 113 1.49 6.62 -10.95
CA HIS A 113 0.48 5.65 -10.53
C HIS A 113 -0.71 6.32 -9.84
N ARG A 114 -0.45 7.28 -8.95
CA ARG A 114 -1.49 8.10 -8.29
C ARG A 114 -2.43 8.76 -9.30
N LEU A 115 -1.86 9.47 -10.28
CA LEU A 115 -2.61 10.18 -11.31
C LEU A 115 -3.41 9.22 -12.20
N ARG A 116 -2.84 8.06 -12.54
CA ARG A 116 -3.53 7.02 -13.32
C ARG A 116 -4.76 6.49 -12.59
N PHE A 117 -4.63 6.19 -11.30
CA PHE A 117 -5.77 5.76 -10.48
C PHE A 117 -6.82 6.86 -10.31
N GLU A 118 -6.41 8.12 -10.11
CA GLU A 118 -7.34 9.26 -10.08
C GLU A 118 -8.14 9.40 -11.37
N GLY A 119 -7.49 9.24 -12.52
CA GLY A 119 -8.15 9.24 -13.83
C GLY A 119 -9.18 8.11 -13.95
N TYR A 120 -8.80 6.89 -13.60
CA TYR A 120 -9.70 5.73 -13.57
C TYR A 120 -10.89 5.95 -12.62
N TYR A 121 -10.64 6.38 -11.40
CA TYR A 121 -11.69 6.54 -10.40
C TYR A 121 -12.69 7.62 -10.83
N ARG A 122 -12.20 8.74 -11.39
CA ARG A 122 -13.03 9.83 -11.89
C ARG A 122 -13.91 9.41 -13.05
N SER A 123 -13.40 8.60 -13.98
CA SER A 123 -14.19 8.15 -15.14
C SER A 123 -15.33 7.20 -14.73
N LYS A 124 -15.08 6.34 -13.73
CA LYS A 124 -16.06 5.35 -13.25
C LYS A 124 -17.06 5.92 -12.24
N TYR A 125 -16.62 6.83 -11.36
CA TYR A 125 -17.42 7.37 -10.26
C TYR A 125 -17.61 8.89 -10.38
N GLN A 126 -18.49 9.29 -11.29
CA GLN A 126 -18.80 10.70 -11.54
C GLN A 126 -19.38 11.38 -10.29
N GLY A 127 -19.02 12.65 -10.08
CA GLY A 127 -19.46 13.43 -8.92
C GLY A 127 -18.78 13.08 -7.60
N ARG A 128 -17.86 12.09 -7.57
CA ARG A 128 -17.05 11.78 -6.39
C ARG A 128 -15.64 12.36 -6.51
N ARG A 129 -15.08 12.76 -5.37
CA ARG A 129 -13.68 13.21 -5.24
C ARG A 129 -12.97 12.30 -4.25
N ILE A 130 -11.75 11.89 -4.60
CA ILE A 130 -10.87 11.15 -3.69
C ILE A 130 -9.82 12.08 -3.11
N ALA A 131 -9.42 11.82 -1.87
CA ALA A 131 -8.32 12.48 -1.19
C ALA A 131 -7.35 11.41 -0.70
N TRP A 132 -6.05 11.62 -0.94
CA TRP A 132 -5.03 10.64 -0.60
C TRP A 132 -4.60 10.75 0.86
N GLN A 133 -4.69 9.63 1.58
CA GLN A 133 -4.29 9.53 2.97
C GLN A 133 -2.92 8.85 3.12
N HIS A 134 -1.84 9.62 2.92
CA HIS A 134 -0.48 9.05 2.92
C HIS A 134 -0.03 8.48 4.27
N ALA A 135 -0.56 8.98 5.40
CA ALA A 135 -0.22 8.46 6.73
C ALA A 135 -0.62 6.99 6.96
N LEU A 136 -1.47 6.44 6.10
CA LEU A 136 -1.89 5.03 6.11
C LEU A 136 -1.14 4.17 5.09
N GLY A 137 -0.41 4.81 4.17
CA GLY A 137 0.33 4.13 3.13
C GLY A 137 1.52 3.36 3.70
N ASN A 138 1.85 2.26 3.04
CA ASN A 138 3.11 1.54 3.22
C ASN A 138 3.70 1.26 1.84
N CYS A 139 5.01 1.05 1.79
CA CYS A 139 5.70 0.67 0.55
C CYS A 139 6.83 -0.31 0.86
N LEU A 140 7.14 -1.16 -0.11
CA LEU A 140 8.29 -2.06 -0.06
C LEU A 140 9.46 -1.39 -0.80
N VAL A 141 10.59 -1.23 -0.12
CA VAL A 141 11.80 -0.65 -0.70
C VAL A 141 12.88 -1.71 -0.83
N ARG A 142 13.42 -1.86 -2.05
CA ARG A 142 14.59 -2.71 -2.29
C ARG A 142 15.84 -1.83 -2.23
N ALA A 143 16.75 -2.14 -1.30
CA ALA A 143 18.02 -1.45 -1.17
C ALA A 143 19.19 -2.36 -1.59
N ARG A 144 20.19 -1.79 -2.25
CA ARG A 144 21.48 -2.44 -2.52
C ARG A 144 22.55 -1.70 -1.74
N PHE A 145 23.20 -2.39 -0.81
CA PHE A 145 24.28 -1.82 -0.01
C PHE A 145 25.64 -2.31 -0.54
N PRO A 146 26.68 -1.46 -0.54
CA PRO A 146 28.03 -1.91 -0.87
C PRO A 146 28.49 -2.96 0.14
N ARG A 147 29.22 -3.97 -0.34
CA ARG A 147 29.82 -4.97 0.54
C ARG A 147 30.87 -4.27 1.39
N MET A 148 30.72 -4.28 2.71
CA MET A 148 31.77 -3.79 3.61
C MET A 148 33.01 -4.64 3.38
N VAL A 149 34.05 -4.02 2.81
CA VAL A 149 35.40 -4.58 2.82
C VAL A 149 35.87 -4.44 4.26
N GLY A 150 35.84 -5.55 5.01
CA GLY A 150 36.45 -5.60 6.34
C GLY A 150 37.89 -5.14 6.23
N GLY A 151 38.25 -4.10 6.98
CA GLY A 151 39.62 -3.64 7.10
C GLY A 151 40.48 -4.80 7.58
N GLY A 152 41.24 -5.39 6.67
CA GLY A 152 42.31 -6.33 6.98
C GLY A 152 43.45 -5.60 7.68
N GLY A 153 43.24 -5.25 8.94
CA GLY A 153 44.27 -4.86 9.88
C GLY A 153 44.55 -6.05 10.79
N GLY A 154 45.63 -6.79 10.53
CA GLY A 154 46.10 -7.89 11.35
C GLY A 154 47.50 -8.28 10.93
N GLY A 155 48.49 -7.54 11.44
CA GLY A 155 49.90 -7.67 11.08
C GLY A 155 50.51 -9.03 11.42
N GLY A 156 51.32 -9.54 10.49
CA GLY A 156 52.30 -10.59 10.74
C GLY A 156 53.70 -10.01 10.58
N GLY A 157 54.28 -9.52 11.68
CA GLY A 157 55.72 -9.22 11.75
C GLY A 157 56.53 -10.52 11.86
N PRO A 158 57.72 -10.62 11.25
CA PRO A 158 58.50 -11.85 11.27
C PRO A 158 59.06 -12.14 12.68
N ARG A 159 58.78 -13.34 13.19
CA ARG A 159 59.41 -13.91 14.38
C ARG A 159 60.87 -14.25 14.04
N GLY A 160 61.81 -13.67 14.78
CA GLY A 160 63.24 -13.96 14.65
C GLY A 160 63.58 -15.40 15.01
N GLU A 161 64.37 -16.04 14.16
CA GLU A 161 65.06 -17.29 14.42
C GLU A 161 66.35 -17.02 15.23
N ARG A 162 66.63 -17.91 16.18
CA ARG A 162 67.93 -18.06 16.85
C ARG A 162 68.75 -19.08 16.10
#